data_AF-A0A843H5E9-F1
#
_entry.id   AF-A0A843H5E9-F1
#
_cell.length_a   1.000
_cell.length_b   1.000
_cell.length_c   1.000
_cell.angle_alpha   90.00
_cell.angle_beta   90.00
_cell.angle_gamma   90.00
#
_symmetry.space_group_name_H-M   'P 1'
#
loop_
_entity.id
_entity.type
_entity.pdbx_description
1 polymer ?
#
loop_
_entity_poly.entity_id
_entity_poly.type
_entity_poly.pdbx_seq_one_letter_code
_entity_poly.pdbx_strand_id
1 'polypeptide(L)'
;MKRISSHASHHDIENAIKILERFKKSILDKTEMLLTELAKEGVSVASVNFGQAQYDGDNDVTVTFEQRGESSVAVVATGNATLFIEFGTGINYPGNHPVADEIGMYHGEYGSKLGALPNGWRYKGNPGTNGVVITDGKHKGQVHTYGNPANMSMYLSEKDIEQKFYEIVKRVFSSD
;
A
#
# COMPACT_ATOMS: atom_id res chain seq x y z
N MET A 1 -7.61 30.20 28.30
CA MET A 1 -8.98 30.46 27.78
C MET A 1 -9.28 31.95 27.94
N LYS A 2 -9.25 32.76 26.86
CA LYS A 2 -9.56 34.20 26.96
C LYS A 2 -11.09 34.38 26.97
N ARG A 3 -11.63 34.96 28.05
CA ARG A 3 -13.06 35.31 28.18
C ARG A 3 -13.40 36.52 27.29
N ILE A 4 -14.53 36.45 26.60
CA ILE A 4 -15.08 37.57 25.82
C ILE A 4 -15.91 38.43 26.80
N SER A 5 -15.52 39.70 26.95
CA SER A 5 -16.16 40.70 27.83
C SER A 5 -17.38 41.32 27.14
N SER A 6 -18.36 41.79 27.92
CA SER A 6 -19.68 42.29 27.49
C SER A 6 -19.69 43.60 26.68
N HIS A 7 -18.55 44.05 26.16
CA HIS A 7 -18.39 45.28 25.36
C HIS A 7 -17.49 45.01 24.14
N ALA A 8 -17.87 44.07 23.27
CA ALA A 8 -17.18 43.88 22.00
C ALA A 8 -17.55 45.02 21.05
N SER A 9 -16.56 45.81 20.64
CA SER A 9 -16.75 46.81 19.58
C SER A 9 -17.00 46.13 18.23
N HIS A 10 -17.54 46.85 17.25
CA HIS A 10 -17.68 46.34 15.87
C HIS A 10 -16.35 45.79 15.34
N HIS A 11 -15.24 46.47 15.66
CA HIS A 11 -13.89 46.04 15.33
C HIS A 11 -13.48 44.71 15.99
N ASP A 12 -13.86 44.49 17.26
CA ASP A 12 -13.58 43.23 17.96
C ASP A 12 -14.33 42.05 17.35
N ILE A 13 -15.58 42.28 16.91
CA ILE A 13 -16.41 41.27 16.24
C ILE A 13 -15.82 40.95 14.86
N GLU A 14 -15.44 41.95 14.07
CA GLU A 14 -14.77 41.72 12.78
C GLU A 14 -13.45 40.95 12.93
N ASN A 15 -12.65 41.28 13.95
CA ASN A 15 -11.41 40.56 14.23
C ASN A 15 -11.68 39.11 14.65
N ALA A 16 -12.71 38.85 15.47
CA ALA A 16 -13.10 37.50 15.85
C ALA A 16 -13.54 36.67 14.64
N ILE A 17 -14.34 37.25 13.72
CA ILE A 17 -14.74 36.61 12.46
C ILE A 17 -13.49 36.24 11.63
N LYS A 18 -12.54 37.17 11.47
CA LYS A 18 -11.29 36.91 10.73
C LYS A 18 -10.47 35.78 11.36
N ILE A 19 -10.42 35.70 12.69
CA ILE A 19 -9.73 34.60 13.40
C ILE A 19 -10.43 33.27 13.12
N LEU A 20 -11.76 33.23 13.20
CA LEU A 20 -12.53 32.01 12.94
C LEU A 20 -12.39 31.52 11.50
N GLU A 21 -12.44 32.42 10.51
CA GLU A 21 -12.24 32.05 9.10
C GLU A 21 -10.82 31.53 8.84
N ARG A 22 -9.79 32.15 9.44
CA ARG A 22 -8.41 31.64 9.36
C ARG A 22 -8.27 30.28 10.02
N PHE A 23 -8.88 30.09 11.18
CA PHE A 23 -8.85 28.82 11.90
C PHE A 23 -9.54 27.71 11.08
N LYS A 24 -10.73 27.99 10.53
CA LYS A 24 -11.46 27.07 9.64
C LYS A 24 -10.59 26.65 8.46
N LYS A 25 -9.96 27.60 7.78
CA LYS A 25 -9.05 27.32 6.67
C LYS A 25 -7.87 26.46 7.12
N SER A 26 -7.22 26.81 8.23
CA SER A 26 -6.08 26.06 8.75
C SER A 26 -6.41 24.60 9.06
N ILE A 27 -7.62 24.29 9.56
CA ILE A 27 -8.04 22.91 9.80
C ILE A 27 -8.20 22.13 8.49
N LEU A 28 -8.75 22.74 7.44
CA LEU A 28 -8.87 22.10 6.13
C LEU A 28 -7.47 21.83 5.53
N ASP A 29 -6.60 22.84 5.53
CA ASP A 29 -5.23 22.73 5.02
C ASP A 29 -4.45 21.64 5.79
N LYS A 30 -4.53 21.63 7.12
CA LYS A 30 -3.88 20.58 7.95
C LYS A 30 -4.49 19.19 7.73
N THR A 31 -5.76 19.09 7.39
CA THR A 31 -6.41 17.80 7.05
C THR A 31 -5.89 17.25 5.73
N GLU A 32 -5.76 18.09 4.70
CA GLU A 32 -5.18 17.70 3.41
C GLU A 32 -3.70 17.29 3.56
N MET A 33 -2.94 18.05 4.36
CA MET A 33 -1.57 17.70 4.70
C MET A 33 -1.49 16.35 5.42
N LEU A 34 -2.37 16.09 6.39
CA LEU A 34 -2.40 14.81 7.09
C LEU A 34 -2.65 13.64 6.14
N LEU A 35 -3.66 13.74 5.27
CA LEU A 35 -3.96 12.70 4.29
C LEU A 35 -2.77 12.44 3.35
N THR A 36 -2.13 13.51 2.89
CA THR A 36 -0.95 13.43 2.03
C THR A 36 0.23 12.75 2.73
N GLU A 37 0.50 13.10 3.98
CA GLU A 37 1.60 12.52 4.75
C GLU A 37 1.37 11.04 5.10
N LEU A 38 0.14 10.66 5.43
CA LEU A 38 -0.24 9.25 5.62
C LEU A 38 -0.08 8.45 4.33
N ALA A 39 -0.51 9.01 3.20
CA ALA A 39 -0.39 8.35 1.90
C ALA A 39 1.08 8.18 1.45
N LYS A 40 1.92 9.20 1.68
CA LYS A 40 3.37 9.10 1.42
C LYS A 40 4.02 8.00 2.26
N GLU A 41 3.64 7.87 3.53
CA GLU A 41 4.15 6.80 4.39
C GLU A 41 3.78 5.42 3.80
N GLY A 42 2.50 5.22 3.47
CA GLY A 42 2.04 3.98 2.86
C GLY A 42 2.71 3.65 1.52
N VAL A 43 2.89 4.65 0.65
CA VAL A 43 3.62 4.49 -0.62
C VAL A 43 5.06 4.10 -0.35
N SER A 44 5.73 4.74 0.62
CA SER A 44 7.13 4.47 0.94
C SER A 44 7.31 3.02 1.39
N VAL A 45 6.52 2.58 2.38
CA VAL A 45 6.60 1.23 2.93
C VAL A 45 6.22 0.18 1.88
N ALA A 46 5.13 0.39 1.14
CA ALA A 46 4.68 -0.55 0.11
C ALA A 46 5.72 -0.68 -1.00
N SER A 47 6.30 0.44 -1.46
CA SER A 47 7.31 0.42 -2.51
C SER A 47 8.56 -0.36 -2.09
N VAL A 48 9.00 -0.19 -0.84
CA VAL A 48 10.14 -0.95 -0.29
C VAL A 48 9.80 -2.43 -0.21
N ASN A 49 8.62 -2.77 0.34
CA ASN A 49 8.19 -4.16 0.48
C ASN A 49 8.07 -4.85 -0.88
N PHE A 50 7.39 -4.24 -1.86
CA PHE A 50 7.32 -4.79 -3.22
C PHE A 50 8.70 -4.90 -3.87
N GLY A 51 9.59 -3.92 -3.68
CA GLY A 51 10.94 -3.95 -4.25
C GLY A 51 11.83 -5.05 -3.68
N GLN A 52 11.56 -5.52 -2.46
CA GLN A 52 12.30 -6.60 -1.80
C GLN A 52 11.63 -7.97 -1.90
N ALA A 53 10.44 -8.04 -2.51
CA ALA A 53 9.66 -9.26 -2.59
C ALA A 53 10.37 -10.36 -3.37
N GLN A 54 10.26 -11.59 -2.87
CA GLN A 54 10.62 -12.76 -3.65
C GLN A 54 9.57 -12.99 -4.73
N TYR A 55 9.99 -13.03 -5.99
CA TYR A 55 9.07 -13.25 -7.10
C TYR A 55 9.77 -13.96 -8.24
N ASP A 56 9.08 -14.95 -8.80
CA ASP A 56 9.54 -15.72 -9.96
C ASP A 56 8.94 -15.10 -11.21
N GLY A 57 9.67 -14.13 -11.77
CA GLY A 57 9.21 -13.32 -12.90
C GLY A 57 9.77 -11.91 -12.84
N ASP A 58 9.26 -11.06 -13.72
CA ASP A 58 9.59 -9.63 -13.71
C ASP A 58 8.63 -8.90 -12.77
N ASN A 59 9.20 -8.19 -11.79
CA ASN A 59 8.43 -7.34 -10.89
C ASN A 59 8.19 -5.98 -11.56
N ASP A 60 6.97 -5.77 -12.05
CA ASP A 60 6.51 -4.54 -12.69
C ASP A 60 5.67 -3.65 -11.76
N VAL A 61 5.68 -3.93 -10.45
CA VAL A 61 4.82 -3.23 -9.50
C VAL A 61 5.31 -1.81 -9.27
N THR A 62 4.38 -0.87 -9.39
CA THR A 62 4.57 0.53 -9.01
C THR A 62 3.54 0.90 -7.95
N VAL A 63 3.94 1.70 -6.96
CA VAL A 63 3.05 2.16 -5.91
C VAL A 63 2.95 3.68 -5.97
N THR A 64 1.73 4.19 -5.98
CA THR A 64 1.41 5.61 -5.96
C THR A 64 0.30 5.88 -4.95
N PHE A 65 -0.07 7.14 -4.78
CA PHE A 65 -1.33 7.49 -4.14
C PHE A 65 -2.16 8.38 -5.06
N GLU A 66 -3.48 8.29 -4.92
CA GLU A 66 -4.44 9.07 -5.70
C GLU A 66 -5.56 9.60 -4.80
N GLN A 67 -6.07 10.78 -5.14
CA GLN A 67 -7.24 11.36 -4.48
C GLN A 67 -8.51 10.66 -4.99
N ARG A 68 -9.35 10.16 -4.08
CA ARG A 68 -10.64 9.50 -4.40
C ARG A 68 -11.87 10.25 -3.94
N GLY A 69 -11.71 11.38 -3.26
CA GLY A 69 -12.80 12.26 -2.83
C GLY A 69 -12.24 13.49 -2.12
N GLU A 70 -13.10 14.37 -1.60
CA GLU A 70 -12.66 15.63 -0.95
C GLU A 70 -11.77 15.40 0.29
N SER A 71 -11.90 14.25 0.95
CA SER A 71 -11.06 13.88 2.11
C SER A 71 -10.70 12.39 2.10
N SER A 72 -10.43 11.86 0.91
CA SER A 72 -10.07 10.45 0.74
C SER A 72 -8.90 10.33 -0.22
N VAL A 73 -7.84 9.68 0.25
CA VAL A 73 -6.66 9.30 -0.53
C VAL A 73 -6.52 7.79 -0.46
N ALA A 74 -6.18 7.16 -1.58
CA ALA A 74 -5.86 5.75 -1.66
C ALA A 74 -4.39 5.56 -2.00
N VAL A 75 -3.71 4.65 -1.31
CA VAL A 75 -2.43 4.10 -1.74
C VAL A 75 -2.72 2.93 -2.68
N VAL A 76 -2.14 2.95 -3.88
CA VAL A 76 -2.48 2.02 -4.96
C VAL A 76 -1.21 1.38 -5.50
N ALA A 77 -1.16 0.05 -5.49
CA ALA A 77 -0.17 -0.73 -6.19
C ALA A 77 -0.74 -1.18 -7.54
N THR A 78 0.02 -1.00 -8.62
CA THR A 78 -0.35 -1.40 -9.98
C THR A 78 0.78 -2.17 -10.64
N GLY A 79 0.43 -3.16 -11.46
CA GLY A 79 1.37 -4.06 -12.12
C GLY A 79 0.74 -5.43 -12.30
N ASN A 80 1.26 -6.22 -13.25
CA ASN A 80 0.78 -7.59 -13.44
C ASN A 80 1.21 -8.49 -12.27
N ALA A 81 2.37 -8.22 -11.67
CA ALA A 81 2.89 -8.99 -10.55
C ALA A 81 2.23 -8.66 -9.20
N THR A 82 1.43 -7.57 -9.10
CA THR A 82 0.95 -7.03 -7.82
C THR A 82 0.26 -8.07 -6.94
N LEU A 83 -0.75 -8.77 -7.45
CA LEU A 83 -1.50 -9.74 -6.66
C LEU A 83 -0.68 -11.01 -6.37
N PHE A 84 0.14 -11.44 -7.32
CA PHE A 84 1.01 -12.62 -7.14
C PHE A 84 2.06 -12.39 -6.05
N ILE A 85 2.57 -11.16 -5.93
CA ILE A 85 3.51 -10.76 -4.88
C ILE A 85 2.78 -10.52 -3.55
N GLU A 86 1.69 -9.77 -3.55
CA GLU A 86 0.95 -9.45 -2.32
C GLU A 86 0.50 -10.73 -1.61
N PHE A 87 -0.21 -11.59 -2.34
CA PHE A 87 -0.89 -12.76 -1.78
C PHE A 87 -0.09 -14.05 -1.85
N GLY A 88 1.00 -14.09 -2.63
CA GLY A 88 1.82 -15.30 -2.78
C GLY A 88 1.20 -16.34 -3.71
N THR A 89 2.04 -17.16 -4.34
CA THR A 89 1.62 -18.11 -5.38
C THR A 89 2.09 -19.53 -5.08
N GLY A 90 1.34 -20.50 -5.60
CA GLY A 90 1.72 -21.90 -5.54
C GLY A 90 1.36 -22.56 -4.21
N ILE A 91 0.74 -23.74 -4.28
CA ILE A 91 0.30 -24.50 -3.09
C ILE A 91 1.44 -25.01 -2.22
N ASN A 92 2.68 -24.95 -2.70
CA ASN A 92 3.87 -25.32 -1.95
C ASN A 92 4.34 -24.23 -0.98
N TYR A 93 3.80 -23.01 -1.10
CA TYR A 93 3.98 -21.94 -0.13
C TYR A 93 2.75 -21.83 0.78
N PRO A 94 2.93 -21.49 2.07
CA PRO A 94 1.80 -21.32 2.98
C PRO A 94 0.95 -20.11 2.56
N GLY A 95 -0.37 -20.27 2.54
CA GLY A 95 -1.31 -19.15 2.42
C GLY A 95 -1.49 -18.48 3.78
N ASN A 96 -0.62 -17.52 4.12
CA ASN A 96 -0.58 -16.86 5.43
C ASN A 96 -1.06 -15.39 5.39
N HIS A 97 -1.58 -14.93 4.26
CA HIS A 97 -2.05 -13.56 4.11
C HIS A 97 -3.33 -13.32 4.93
N PRO A 98 -3.35 -12.38 5.91
CA PRO A 98 -4.45 -12.27 6.88
C PRO A 98 -5.84 -12.02 6.30
N VAL A 99 -5.94 -11.38 5.14
CA VAL A 99 -7.22 -11.09 4.47
C VAL A 99 -7.48 -11.96 3.23
N ALA A 100 -6.62 -12.94 2.90
CA ALA A 100 -6.79 -13.71 1.65
C ALA A 100 -8.15 -14.43 1.57
N ASP A 101 -8.60 -15.01 2.69
CA ASP A 101 -9.86 -15.74 2.76
C ASP A 101 -11.08 -14.85 2.44
N GLU A 102 -11.05 -13.61 2.93
CA GLU A 102 -12.16 -12.66 2.79
C GLU A 102 -12.37 -12.24 1.33
N ILE A 103 -11.30 -12.20 0.54
CA ILE A 103 -11.31 -11.74 -0.86
C ILE A 103 -11.02 -12.85 -1.86
N GLY A 104 -10.96 -14.11 -1.42
CA GLY A 104 -10.81 -15.28 -2.27
C GLY A 104 -9.45 -15.42 -2.95
N MET A 105 -8.38 -14.92 -2.34
CA MET A 105 -7.01 -14.96 -2.88
C MET A 105 -6.25 -16.21 -2.44
N TYR A 106 -6.74 -17.38 -2.82
CA TYR A 106 -6.14 -18.67 -2.46
C TYR A 106 -5.03 -19.08 -3.44
N HIS A 107 -3.91 -19.56 -2.89
CA HIS A 107 -2.79 -20.05 -3.69
C HIS A 107 -3.24 -21.13 -4.68
N GLY A 108 -2.90 -20.95 -5.96
CA GLY A 108 -3.22 -21.90 -7.01
C GLY A 108 -4.62 -21.76 -7.63
N GLU A 109 -5.47 -20.88 -7.09
CA GLU A 109 -6.84 -20.71 -7.60
C GLU A 109 -6.99 -19.56 -8.60
N TYR A 110 -6.02 -18.63 -8.64
CA TYR A 110 -6.04 -17.47 -9.51
C TYR A 110 -5.02 -17.56 -10.67
N GLY A 111 -5.12 -16.62 -11.61
CA GLY A 111 -4.41 -16.69 -12.89
C GLY A 111 -4.82 -17.93 -13.70
N SER A 112 -3.86 -18.60 -14.31
CA SER A 112 -4.10 -19.84 -15.08
C SER A 112 -4.23 -21.10 -14.21
N LYS A 113 -4.34 -20.95 -12.88
CA LYS A 113 -4.44 -22.06 -11.90
C LYS A 113 -3.27 -23.05 -11.91
N LEU A 114 -2.16 -22.67 -12.52
CA LEU A 114 -0.94 -23.49 -12.57
C LEU A 114 -0.29 -23.64 -11.19
N GLY A 115 -0.55 -22.70 -10.28
CA GLY A 115 -0.11 -22.76 -8.89
C GLY A 115 -0.69 -23.92 -8.09
N ALA A 116 -1.75 -24.58 -8.57
CA ALA A 116 -2.31 -25.77 -7.94
C ALA A 116 -1.52 -27.05 -8.25
N LEU A 117 -0.54 -27.00 -9.16
CA LEU A 117 0.25 -28.16 -9.53
C LEU A 117 1.29 -28.48 -8.44
N PRO A 118 1.27 -29.68 -7.82
CA PRO A 118 2.20 -30.02 -6.74
C PRO A 118 3.67 -30.04 -7.21
N ASN A 119 3.88 -30.37 -8.48
CA ASN A 119 5.19 -30.37 -9.13
C ASN A 119 5.54 -29.02 -9.78
N GLY A 120 4.83 -27.94 -9.44
CA GLY A 120 5.05 -26.61 -10.01
C GLY A 120 4.66 -26.51 -11.48
N TRP A 121 5.05 -25.40 -12.10
CA TRP A 121 4.76 -25.10 -13.50
C TRP A 121 5.96 -24.51 -14.21
N ARG A 122 5.80 -24.27 -15.51
CA ARG A 122 6.85 -23.69 -16.34
C ARG A 122 6.35 -22.49 -17.11
N TYR A 123 7.23 -21.54 -17.33
CA TYR A 123 6.97 -20.37 -18.16
C TYR A 123 8.24 -19.96 -18.93
N LYS A 124 8.09 -19.02 -19.86
CA LYS A 124 9.23 -18.35 -20.51
C LYS A 124 9.34 -16.97 -19.92
N GLY A 125 10.52 -16.59 -19.45
CA GLY A 125 10.73 -15.28 -18.85
C GLY A 125 11.89 -15.30 -17.87
N ASN A 126 11.95 -14.26 -17.05
CA ASN A 126 12.94 -14.12 -16.00
C ASN A 126 12.72 -15.17 -14.89
N PRO A 127 13.74 -15.94 -14.48
CA PRO A 127 13.63 -16.88 -13.36
C PRO A 127 13.30 -16.21 -12.02
N GLY A 128 13.57 -14.91 -11.89
CA GLY A 128 13.32 -14.18 -10.65
C GLY A 128 14.15 -14.72 -9.50
N THR A 129 13.54 -14.93 -8.34
CA THR A 129 14.26 -15.31 -7.12
C THR A 129 14.49 -16.81 -6.98
N ASN A 130 13.44 -17.62 -7.11
CA ASN A 130 13.45 -19.06 -6.83
C ASN A 130 13.30 -19.90 -8.11
N GLY A 131 12.95 -19.30 -9.24
CA GLY A 131 12.75 -19.99 -10.50
C GLY A 131 14.06 -20.59 -11.03
N VAL A 132 13.96 -21.80 -11.59
CA VAL A 132 15.13 -22.54 -12.11
C VAL A 132 15.02 -22.67 -13.62
N VAL A 133 16.02 -22.18 -14.34
CA VAL A 133 16.10 -22.35 -15.80
C VAL A 133 16.41 -23.81 -16.14
N ILE A 134 15.56 -24.42 -16.95
CA ILE A 134 15.74 -25.77 -17.47
C ILE A 134 16.86 -25.77 -18.52
N THR A 135 17.90 -26.56 -18.32
CA THR A 135 19.12 -26.54 -19.16
C THR A 135 19.16 -27.62 -20.23
N ASP A 136 18.28 -28.63 -20.17
CA ASP A 136 18.27 -29.77 -21.07
C ASP A 136 16.85 -30.23 -21.48
N GLY A 137 16.81 -31.22 -22.37
CA GLY A 137 15.57 -31.84 -22.83
C GLY A 137 14.64 -30.91 -23.62
N LYS A 138 13.38 -31.34 -23.76
CA LYS A 138 12.36 -30.68 -24.59
C LYS A 138 11.90 -29.29 -24.09
N HIS A 139 12.22 -28.94 -22.85
CA HIS A 139 11.79 -27.67 -22.22
C HIS A 139 12.97 -26.74 -21.92
N LYS A 140 14.15 -27.04 -22.48
CA LYS A 140 15.35 -26.20 -22.36
C LYS A 140 15.03 -24.72 -22.63
N GLY A 141 15.47 -23.85 -21.73
CA GLY A 141 15.26 -22.40 -21.77
C GLY A 141 13.96 -21.91 -21.16
N GLN A 142 13.07 -22.79 -20.68
CA GLN A 142 11.96 -22.41 -19.83
C GLN A 142 12.41 -22.32 -18.37
N VAL A 143 11.69 -21.54 -17.56
CA VAL A 143 11.82 -21.52 -16.11
C VAL A 143 10.84 -22.50 -15.51
N HIS A 144 11.27 -23.30 -14.55
CA HIS A 144 10.40 -24.06 -13.64
C HIS A 144 10.31 -23.36 -12.29
N THR A 145 9.10 -23.31 -11.72
CA THR A 145 8.83 -22.63 -10.44
C THR A 145 7.76 -23.37 -9.65
N TYR A 146 7.79 -23.20 -8.33
CA TYR A 146 6.73 -23.58 -7.41
C TYR A 146 5.92 -22.38 -6.90
N GLY A 147 6.24 -21.17 -7.35
CA GLY A 147 5.64 -19.92 -6.92
C GLY A 147 6.54 -19.10 -6.00
N ASN A 148 5.91 -18.30 -5.14
CA ASN A 148 6.57 -17.41 -4.20
C ASN A 148 5.72 -17.26 -2.93
N PRO A 149 6.34 -16.97 -1.77
CA PRO A 149 5.59 -16.65 -0.56
C PRO A 149 4.81 -15.33 -0.74
N ALA A 150 3.76 -15.15 0.07
CA ALA A 150 3.07 -13.87 0.19
C ALA A 150 4.00 -12.83 0.80
N ASN A 151 4.12 -11.66 0.16
CA ASN A 151 4.91 -10.55 0.68
C ASN A 151 4.10 -9.60 1.56
N MET A 152 2.76 -9.59 1.41
CA MET A 152 1.84 -8.77 2.21
C MET A 152 2.21 -7.28 2.20
N SER A 153 2.73 -6.78 1.08
CA SER A 153 3.27 -5.42 0.95
C SER A 153 2.25 -4.35 1.33
N MET A 154 1.02 -4.45 0.82
CA MET A 154 -0.06 -3.50 1.08
C MET A 154 -0.63 -3.68 2.48
N TYR A 155 -0.85 -4.92 2.92
CA TYR A 155 -1.31 -5.20 4.27
C TYR A 155 -0.34 -4.65 5.33
N LEU A 156 0.96 -4.85 5.18
CA LEU A 156 1.96 -4.33 6.12
C LEU A 156 2.06 -2.81 6.08
N SER A 157 1.86 -2.19 4.91
CA SER A 157 1.78 -0.72 4.80
C SER A 157 0.58 -0.13 5.54
N GLU A 158 -0.58 -0.78 5.48
CA GLU A 158 -1.73 -0.40 6.29
C GLU A 158 -1.40 -0.44 7.78
N LYS A 159 -0.75 -1.52 8.24
CA LYS A 159 -0.35 -1.66 9.65
C LYS A 159 0.71 -0.65 10.08
N ASP A 160 1.63 -0.30 9.20
CA ASP A 160 2.61 0.75 9.46
C ASP A 160 1.95 2.13 9.60
N ILE A 161 1.00 2.45 8.71
CA ILE A 161 0.20 3.68 8.80
C ILE A 161 -0.59 3.71 10.13
N GLU A 162 -1.27 2.62 10.49
CA GLU A 162 -2.01 2.51 11.76
C GLU A 162 -1.10 2.80 12.96
N GLN A 163 0.11 2.21 12.97
CA GLN A 163 1.07 2.38 14.04
C GLN A 163 1.61 3.82 14.13
N LYS A 164 1.89 4.46 12.99
CA LYS A 164 2.47 5.81 12.91
C LYS A 164 1.44 6.94 12.90
N PHE A 165 0.14 6.61 12.84
CA PHE A 165 -0.94 7.59 12.69
C PHE A 165 -0.81 8.77 13.66
N TYR A 166 -0.64 8.50 14.96
CA TYR A 166 -0.54 9.55 15.97
C TYR A 166 0.74 10.39 15.85
N GLU A 167 1.85 9.79 15.42
CA GLU A 167 3.10 10.52 15.18
C GLU A 167 2.92 11.51 14.02
N ILE A 168 2.32 11.05 12.92
CA ILE A 168 2.08 11.86 11.73
C ILE A 168 1.09 12.99 12.04
N VAL A 169 0.01 12.71 12.78
CA VAL A 169 -0.92 13.75 13.26
C VAL A 169 -0.17 14.79 14.08
N LYS A 170 0.66 14.39 15.05
CA LYS A 170 1.45 15.35 15.85
C LYS A 170 2.36 16.20 14.97
N ARG A 171 3.07 15.60 14.00
CA ARG A 171 3.95 16.31 13.07
C ARG A 171 3.19 17.37 12.27
N VAL A 172 2.05 17.03 11.69
CA VAL A 172 1.25 17.94 10.86
C VAL A 172 0.63 19.06 11.69
N PHE A 173 0.08 18.74 12.86
CA PHE A 173 -0.65 19.72 13.66
C PHE A 173 0.22 20.57 14.59
N SER A 174 1.43 20.12 14.94
CA SER A 174 2.39 20.88 15.78
C SER A 174 3.37 21.74 14.98
N SER A 175 3.36 21.64 13.65
CA SER A 175 4.08 22.56 12.78
C SER A 175 3.32 23.88 12.75
N ASP A 176 3.79 24.85 13.54
CA ASP A 176 3.40 26.27 13.50
C ASP A 176 4.66 27.14 13.30
#